data_AF-A0A2S2PC56-F1
#
_entry.id   AF-A0A2S2PC56-F1
#
_cell.length_a   1.000
_cell.length_b   1.000
_cell.length_c   1.000
_cell.angle_alpha   90.00
_cell.angle_beta   90.00
_cell.angle_gamma   90.00
#
_symmetry.space_group_name_H-M   'P 1'
#
loop_
_entity.id
_entity.type
_entity.pdbx_description
1 polymer ?
#
loop_
_entity_poly.entity_id
_entity_poly.type
_entity_poly.pdbx_seq_one_letter_code
_entity_poly.pdbx_strand_id
1 'polypeptide(L)'
;MCICCSYIYCYGPLLHDVQMSGTFNDSKEFVDMRLLHSPNETMKTFMEMKKFGNFNIKSFIQNHFDNSTNEFEEWKPTDWNLRPKFINEIKDEKLQLWAIELNSIWKQLGRKIKDDVRLNPERYSIVYVPNPIIVPGGRFREMYYWDSYWIIRGLLLCEMKNTVKGMLINYVSMINTFGHIPNGGRIYYTKRSQPPMMLPMIHSYVEATHDMQFLAENIDMLEKEFTYWITYHTVDIPIKGKDNNTIYTLARYNDSSSGPRPESYW
;
A
#
# COMPACT_ATOMS: atom_id res chain seq x y z
N MET A 1 16.72 6.23 -5.89
CA MET A 1 15.78 5.33 -6.57
C MET A 1 14.68 6.18 -7.19
N CYS A 2 14.22 5.89 -8.40
CA CYS A 2 13.27 6.74 -9.13
C CYS A 2 11.83 6.49 -8.60
N ILE A 3 11.14 7.54 -8.14
CA ILE A 3 9.78 7.46 -7.56
C ILE A 3 8.75 7.37 -8.70
N CYS A 4 7.99 6.26 -8.76
CA CYS A 4 7.04 5.91 -9.83
C CYS A 4 7.54 6.16 -11.26
N CYS A 5 8.51 5.36 -11.71
CA CYS A 5 9.16 5.54 -13.01
C CYS A 5 8.81 4.47 -14.05
N SER A 6 7.74 3.70 -13.82
CA SER A 6 7.28 2.70 -14.78
C SER A 6 6.57 3.36 -15.96
N TYR A 7 7.11 3.19 -17.17
CA TYR A 7 6.48 3.64 -18.42
C TYR A 7 5.23 2.83 -18.83
N ILE A 8 4.81 1.89 -17.97
CA ILE A 8 3.64 1.03 -18.16
C ILE A 8 2.60 1.30 -17.08
N TYR A 9 3.03 1.38 -15.81
CA TYR A 9 2.10 1.47 -14.67
C TYR A 9 1.97 2.87 -14.09
N CYS A 10 2.93 3.78 -14.35
CA CYS A 10 2.92 5.14 -13.80
C CYS A 10 2.51 6.19 -14.83
N TYR A 11 3.05 6.09 -16.04
CA TYR A 11 2.80 7.03 -17.14
C TYR A 11 3.14 6.36 -18.46
N GLY A 12 2.80 6.99 -19.57
CA GLY A 12 3.18 6.53 -20.91
C GLY A 12 1.99 6.18 -21.80
N PRO A 13 2.24 5.97 -23.10
CA PRO A 13 1.21 5.78 -24.10
C PRO A 13 0.46 4.45 -23.93
N LEU A 14 1.12 3.39 -23.45
CA LEU A 14 0.43 2.12 -23.18
C LEU A 14 -0.61 2.29 -22.06
N LEU A 15 -0.24 2.92 -20.95
CA LEU A 15 -1.18 3.22 -19.87
C LEU A 15 -2.36 4.04 -20.39
N HIS A 16 -2.07 5.13 -21.10
CA HIS A 16 -3.09 6.01 -21.64
C HIS A 16 -4.05 5.27 -22.58
N ASP A 17 -3.52 4.57 -23.59
CA ASP A 17 -4.34 3.89 -24.59
C ASP A 17 -5.19 2.79 -23.95
N VAL A 18 -4.67 2.04 -22.96
CA VAL A 18 -5.45 1.03 -22.23
C VAL A 18 -6.57 1.68 -21.42
N GLN A 19 -6.26 2.70 -20.62
CA GLN A 19 -7.24 3.36 -19.77
C GLN A 19 -8.36 4.02 -20.59
N MET A 20 -8.02 4.66 -21.70
CA MET A 20 -8.99 5.34 -22.57
C MET A 20 -9.76 4.41 -23.50
N SER A 21 -9.39 3.12 -23.60
CA SER A 21 -10.06 2.17 -24.50
C SER A 21 -11.43 1.69 -24.01
N GLY A 22 -11.76 1.89 -22.73
CA GLY A 22 -12.95 1.30 -22.11
C GLY A 22 -12.92 -0.23 -22.02
N THR A 23 -11.73 -0.85 -22.06
CA THR A 23 -11.57 -2.31 -21.96
C THR A 23 -11.97 -2.84 -20.58
N PHE A 24 -11.73 -2.05 -19.54
CA PHE A 24 -12.03 -2.38 -18.15
C PHE A 24 -13.06 -1.40 -17.57
N ASN A 25 -13.93 -1.90 -16.71
CA ASN A 25 -14.90 -1.06 -15.98
C ASN A 25 -14.26 -0.30 -14.82
N ASP A 26 -13.08 -0.74 -14.39
CA ASP A 26 -12.30 -0.15 -13.30
C ASP A 26 -10.85 0.06 -13.75
N SER A 27 -10.37 1.31 -13.71
CA SER A 27 -8.99 1.66 -14.08
C SER A 27 -7.93 0.89 -13.28
N LYS A 28 -8.24 0.44 -12.07
CA LYS A 28 -7.31 -0.32 -11.22
C LYS A 28 -7.05 -1.73 -11.73
N GLU A 29 -7.96 -2.31 -12.51
CA GLU A 29 -7.80 -3.66 -13.04
C GLU A 29 -6.51 -3.78 -13.86
N PHE A 30 -6.29 -2.87 -14.82
CA PHE A 30 -5.10 -2.90 -15.68
C PHE A 30 -3.79 -2.68 -14.90
N VAL A 31 -3.75 -1.65 -14.06
CA VAL A 31 -2.51 -1.27 -13.36
C VAL A 31 -2.10 -2.26 -12.27
N ASP A 32 -2.99 -3.19 -11.90
CA ASP A 32 -2.68 -4.30 -11.00
C ASP A 32 -2.27 -5.60 -11.72
N MET A 33 -2.38 -5.65 -13.05
CA MET A 33 -1.98 -6.84 -13.81
C MET A 33 -0.45 -7.00 -13.80
N ARG A 34 0.02 -8.24 -13.80
CA ARG A 34 1.44 -8.57 -13.94
C ARG A 34 1.83 -8.64 -15.42
N LEU A 35 3.02 -8.18 -15.78
CA LEU A 35 3.61 -8.43 -17.11
C LEU A 35 4.07 -9.88 -17.28
N LEU A 36 3.73 -10.49 -18.41
CA LEU A 36 4.22 -11.81 -18.82
C LEU A 36 5.67 -11.76 -19.32
N HIS A 37 6.06 -10.63 -19.90
CA HIS A 37 7.39 -10.36 -20.47
C HIS A 37 8.06 -9.18 -19.77
N SER A 38 9.31 -8.87 -20.12
CA SER A 38 9.94 -7.67 -19.58
C SER A 38 9.20 -6.39 -20.02
N PRO A 39 9.31 -5.27 -19.27
CA PRO A 39 8.74 -3.98 -19.68
C PRO A 39 9.22 -3.53 -21.06
N ASN A 40 10.50 -3.77 -21.38
CA ASN A 40 11.10 -3.38 -22.65
C ASN A 40 10.52 -4.18 -23.83
N GLU A 41 10.39 -5.50 -23.69
CA GLU A 41 9.78 -6.35 -24.72
C GLU A 41 8.32 -5.97 -24.94
N THR A 42 7.57 -5.81 -23.84
CA THR A 42 6.14 -5.44 -23.89
C THR A 42 5.95 -4.09 -24.60
N MET A 43 6.74 -3.09 -24.24
CA MET A 43 6.66 -1.77 -24.85
C MET A 43 7.11 -1.77 -26.30
N LYS A 44 8.13 -2.57 -26.66
CA LYS A 44 8.57 -2.73 -28.05
C LYS A 44 7.45 -3.29 -28.92
N THR A 45 6.82 -4.39 -28.48
CA THR A 45 5.69 -4.99 -29.22
C THR A 45 4.51 -4.03 -29.33
N PHE A 46 4.18 -3.31 -28.26
CA PHE A 46 3.14 -2.27 -28.29
C PHE A 46 3.40 -1.20 -29.35
N MET A 47 4.61 -0.64 -29.39
CA MET A 47 4.99 0.41 -30.33
C MET A 47 4.98 -0.09 -31.78
N GLU A 48 5.43 -1.32 -32.02
CA GLU A 48 5.35 -1.96 -33.34
C GLU A 48 3.89 -2.12 -33.80
N MET A 49 3.02 -2.67 -32.95
CA MET A 49 1.59 -2.83 -33.26
C MET A 49 0.91 -1.48 -33.57
N LYS A 50 1.25 -0.43 -32.81
CA LYS A 50 0.73 0.93 -33.04
C LYS A 50 1.20 1.50 -34.37
N LYS A 51 2.46 1.25 -34.76
CA LYS A 51 3.03 1.72 -36.03
C LYS A 51 2.39 1.06 -37.26
N PHE A 52 2.09 -0.24 -37.19
CA PHE A 52 1.53 -0.98 -38.33
C PHE A 52 0.00 -0.90 -38.45
N GLY A 53 -0.68 -0.17 -37.57
CA GLY A 53 -2.14 0.01 -37.62
C GLY A 53 -2.97 -1.23 -37.22
N ASN A 54 -2.32 -2.32 -36.82
CA ASN A 54 -2.95 -3.59 -36.40
C ASN A 54 -3.23 -3.63 -34.88
N PHE A 55 -3.43 -2.48 -34.25
CA PHE A 55 -3.52 -2.41 -32.79
C PHE A 55 -4.92 -2.82 -32.29
N ASN A 56 -5.03 -4.07 -31.84
CA ASN A 56 -6.15 -4.54 -31.03
C ASN A 56 -5.72 -4.61 -29.56
N ILE A 57 -6.21 -3.68 -28.75
CA ILE A 57 -5.79 -3.55 -27.36
C ILE A 57 -6.17 -4.75 -26.47
N LYS A 58 -7.32 -5.38 -26.73
CA LYS A 58 -7.78 -6.54 -25.97
C LYS A 58 -6.86 -7.74 -26.20
N SER A 59 -6.50 -8.00 -27.46
CA SER A 59 -5.56 -9.07 -27.80
C SER A 59 -4.16 -8.78 -27.25
N PHE A 60 -3.70 -7.52 -27.31
CA PHE A 60 -2.43 -7.14 -26.70
C PHE A 60 -2.41 -7.43 -25.20
N ILE A 61 -3.43 -6.99 -24.46
CA ILE A 61 -3.53 -7.24 -23.02
C ILE A 61 -3.51 -8.75 -22.72
N GLN A 62 -4.31 -9.55 -23.42
CA GLN A 62 -4.39 -11.00 -23.22
C GLN A 62 -3.04 -11.72 -23.43
N ASN A 63 -2.22 -11.23 -24.35
CA ASN A 63 -0.94 -11.85 -24.69
C ASN A 63 0.24 -11.36 -23.83
N HIS A 64 0.11 -10.21 -23.17
CA HIS A 64 1.23 -9.57 -22.46
C HIS A 64 1.00 -9.36 -20.96
N PHE A 65 -0.23 -9.51 -20.47
CA PHE A 65 -0.60 -9.28 -19.07
C PHE A 65 -1.35 -10.47 -18.47
N ASP A 66 -0.97 -10.83 -17.25
CA ASP A 66 -1.65 -11.82 -16.42
C ASP A 66 -2.65 -11.12 -15.49
N ASN A 67 -3.93 -11.50 -15.61
CA ASN A 67 -5.04 -10.96 -14.82
C ASN A 67 -5.30 -11.75 -13.54
N SER A 68 -4.62 -12.88 -13.31
CA SER A 68 -5.03 -13.90 -12.34
C SER A 68 -4.75 -13.55 -10.88
N THR A 69 -4.49 -12.28 -10.55
CA THR A 69 -4.18 -11.85 -9.17
C THR A 69 -2.97 -12.58 -8.57
N ASN A 70 -2.10 -13.08 -9.44
CA ASN A 70 -1.04 -14.07 -9.19
C ASN A 70 0.12 -13.58 -8.31
N GLU A 71 0.05 -12.36 -7.79
CA GLU A 71 1.11 -11.71 -7.01
C GLU A 71 1.09 -12.11 -5.53
N PHE A 72 0.00 -12.74 -5.07
CA PHE A 72 -0.15 -13.21 -3.69
C PHE A 72 -0.19 -14.74 -3.61
N GLU A 73 0.34 -15.27 -2.51
CA GLU A 73 0.09 -16.63 -2.06
C GLU A 73 -0.87 -16.63 -0.86
N GLU A 74 -1.60 -17.73 -0.70
CA GLU A 74 -2.48 -17.90 0.44
C GLU A 74 -1.66 -17.88 1.73
N TRP A 75 -2.11 -17.06 2.68
CA TRP A 75 -1.51 -16.99 4.00
C TRP A 75 -2.57 -16.75 5.05
N LYS A 76 -2.42 -17.45 6.17
CA LYS A 76 -3.24 -17.26 7.37
C LYS A 76 -2.33 -16.88 8.53
N PRO A 77 -2.72 -15.91 9.36
CA PRO A 77 -1.95 -15.54 10.54
C PRO A 77 -1.72 -16.73 11.47
N THR A 78 -0.47 -16.97 11.84
CA THR A 78 -0.07 -18.12 12.67
C THR A 78 -0.37 -17.91 14.15
N ASP A 79 -0.51 -16.66 14.57
CA ASP A 79 -0.86 -16.24 15.92
C ASP A 79 -2.36 -15.94 16.09
N TRP A 80 -3.19 -16.26 15.09
CA TRP A 80 -4.63 -16.13 15.20
C TRP A 80 -5.20 -17.15 16.19
N ASN A 81 -6.04 -16.66 17.11
CA ASN A 81 -6.80 -17.47 18.05
C ASN A 81 -8.30 -17.28 17.76
N LEU A 82 -9.11 -18.34 17.83
CA LEU A 82 -10.56 -18.26 17.66
C LEU A 82 -11.24 -17.40 18.74
N ARG A 83 -10.76 -17.51 19.99
CA ARG A 83 -11.33 -16.82 21.16
C ARG A 83 -10.25 -16.05 21.92
N PRO A 84 -9.74 -14.93 21.37
CA PRO A 84 -8.91 -14.01 22.14
C PRO A 84 -9.64 -13.53 23.39
N LYS A 85 -8.87 -13.08 24.40
CA LYS A 85 -9.39 -12.76 25.73
C LYS A 85 -10.63 -11.86 25.71
N PHE A 86 -10.64 -10.80 24.89
CA PHE A 86 -11.74 -9.85 24.83
C PHE A 86 -13.09 -10.50 24.47
N ILE A 87 -13.08 -11.59 23.69
CA ILE A 87 -14.33 -12.30 23.32
C ILE A 87 -14.93 -12.98 24.54
N ASN A 88 -14.10 -13.57 25.41
CA ASN A 88 -14.57 -14.25 26.61
C ASN A 88 -15.14 -13.28 27.66
N GLU A 89 -14.81 -11.99 27.56
CA GLU A 89 -15.32 -10.92 28.44
C GLU A 89 -16.70 -10.40 28.00
N ILE A 90 -17.14 -10.72 26.78
CA ILE A 90 -18.46 -10.34 26.27
C ILE A 90 -19.53 -11.22 26.92
N LYS A 91 -20.44 -10.59 27.69
CA LYS A 91 -21.51 -11.28 28.41
C LYS A 91 -22.69 -11.70 27.53
N ASP A 92 -23.00 -10.89 26.52
CA ASP A 92 -24.12 -11.17 25.61
C ASP A 92 -23.69 -12.23 24.58
N GLU A 93 -24.41 -13.35 24.54
CA GLU A 93 -24.07 -14.50 23.69
C GLU A 93 -24.10 -14.17 22.19
N LYS A 94 -25.02 -13.30 21.75
CA LYS A 94 -25.12 -12.92 20.34
C LYS A 94 -23.95 -12.04 19.94
N LEU A 95 -23.58 -11.08 20.79
CA LEU A 95 -22.41 -10.24 20.56
C LEU A 95 -21.10 -11.04 20.63
N GLN A 96 -21.04 -12.06 21.50
CA GLN A 96 -19.89 -12.96 21.56
C GLN A 96 -19.75 -13.77 20.27
N LEU A 97 -20.83 -14.34 19.75
CA LEU A 97 -20.82 -15.05 18.46
C LEU A 97 -20.43 -14.13 17.30
N TRP A 98 -21.00 -12.92 17.24
CA TRP A 98 -20.62 -11.92 16.26
C TRP A 98 -19.13 -11.54 16.33
N ALA A 99 -18.57 -11.40 17.53
CA ALA A 99 -17.15 -11.11 17.71
C ALA A 99 -16.24 -12.27 17.23
N ILE A 100 -16.67 -13.52 17.39
CA ILE A 100 -15.97 -14.70 16.85
C ILE A 100 -15.97 -14.68 15.32
N GLU A 101 -17.10 -14.34 14.71
CA GLU A 101 -17.22 -14.20 13.26
C GLU A 101 -16.34 -13.07 12.73
N LEU A 102 -16.38 -11.89 13.39
CA LEU A 102 -15.54 -10.74 13.06
C LEU A 102 -14.05 -11.09 13.15
N ASN A 103 -13.61 -11.73 14.23
CA ASN A 103 -12.23 -12.20 14.38
C ASN A 103 -11.83 -13.22 13.31
N SER A 104 -12.77 -14.04 12.81
CA SER A 104 -12.50 -15.01 11.75
C SER A 104 -12.20 -14.37 10.39
N ILE A 105 -12.59 -13.10 10.17
CA ILE A 105 -12.32 -12.35 8.94
C ILE A 105 -10.82 -12.13 8.74
N TRP A 106 -10.00 -12.04 9.79
CA TRP A 106 -8.54 -11.87 9.66
C TRP A 106 -7.88 -12.96 8.82
N LYS A 107 -8.39 -14.19 8.88
CA LYS A 107 -7.90 -15.32 8.06
C LYS A 107 -8.22 -15.16 6.56
N GLN A 108 -9.21 -14.35 6.21
CA GLN A 108 -9.61 -14.09 4.83
C GLN A 108 -8.88 -12.87 4.24
N LEU A 109 -8.48 -11.93 5.09
CA LEU A 109 -7.78 -10.71 4.71
C LEU A 109 -6.25 -10.85 4.69
N GLY A 110 -5.73 -11.99 5.12
CA GLY A 110 -4.30 -12.31 5.04
C GLY A 110 -3.79 -12.44 3.61
N ARG A 111 -2.70 -11.75 3.30
CA ARG A 111 -1.99 -11.85 2.02
C ARG A 111 -0.50 -11.99 2.28
N LYS A 112 0.16 -12.85 1.52
CA LYS A 112 1.62 -12.90 1.46
C LYS A 112 2.05 -12.67 0.03
N ILE A 113 2.97 -11.72 -0.18
CA ILE A 113 3.47 -11.39 -1.51
C ILE A 113 4.44 -12.48 -1.93
N LYS A 114 4.31 -12.98 -3.16
CA LYS A 114 5.21 -14.03 -3.68
C LYS A 114 6.64 -13.52 -3.82
N ASP A 115 7.60 -14.42 -3.64
CA ASP A 115 9.02 -14.16 -3.89
C ASP A 115 9.30 -13.71 -5.33
N ASP A 116 8.46 -14.09 -6.29
CA ASP A 116 8.62 -13.66 -7.68
C ASP A 116 8.51 -12.13 -7.86
N VAL A 117 7.76 -11.44 -6.99
CA VAL A 117 7.72 -9.97 -6.97
C VAL A 117 9.07 -9.40 -6.54
N ARG A 118 9.76 -10.05 -5.61
CA ARG A 118 11.12 -9.65 -5.18
C ARG A 118 12.15 -9.90 -6.27
N LEU A 119 12.03 -11.01 -7.00
CA LEU A 119 12.97 -11.43 -8.04
C LEU A 119 12.79 -10.67 -9.35
N ASN A 120 11.55 -10.32 -9.71
CA ASN A 120 11.19 -9.67 -10.97
C ASN A 120 10.32 -8.41 -10.74
N PRO A 121 10.74 -7.44 -9.91
CA PRO A 121 9.90 -6.32 -9.46
C PRO A 121 9.41 -5.42 -10.60
N GLU A 122 10.13 -5.36 -11.71
CA GLU A 122 9.76 -4.57 -12.89
C GLU A 122 8.51 -5.10 -13.62
N ARG A 123 8.12 -6.35 -13.36
CA ARG A 123 6.93 -6.99 -13.96
C ARG A 123 5.65 -6.74 -13.17
N TYR A 124 5.75 -6.06 -12.04
CA TYR A 124 4.65 -5.87 -11.11
C TYR A 124 4.45 -4.42 -10.78
N SER A 125 3.20 -4.05 -10.49
CA SER A 125 2.94 -2.79 -9.80
C SER A 125 2.98 -2.93 -8.28
N ILE A 126 2.74 -4.13 -7.71
CA ILE A 126 2.85 -4.36 -6.27
C ILE A 126 4.32 -4.23 -5.83
N VAL A 127 4.53 -3.56 -4.72
CA VAL A 127 5.83 -3.44 -4.07
C VAL A 127 6.02 -4.62 -3.14
N TYR A 128 7.11 -5.36 -3.32
CA TYR A 128 7.46 -6.45 -2.42
C TYR A 128 7.72 -5.94 -1.00
N VAL A 129 7.17 -6.65 -0.01
CA VAL A 129 7.51 -6.53 1.41
C VAL A 129 7.76 -7.91 2.01
N PRO A 130 8.67 -8.04 3.00
CA PRO A 130 9.17 -9.34 3.45
C PRO A 130 8.18 -10.14 4.30
N ASN A 131 7.23 -9.49 4.98
CA ASN A 131 6.27 -10.16 5.84
C ASN A 131 4.86 -10.16 5.22
N PRO A 132 4.00 -11.10 5.63
CA PRO A 132 2.58 -11.05 5.29
C PRO A 132 1.90 -9.78 5.79
N ILE A 133 0.76 -9.44 5.17
CA ILE A 133 -0.05 -8.27 5.48
C ILE A 133 -1.51 -8.68 5.68
N ILE A 134 -2.23 -7.86 6.44
CA ILE A 134 -3.70 -7.85 6.48
C ILE A 134 -4.17 -6.65 5.66
N VAL A 135 -5.04 -6.89 4.67
CA VAL A 135 -5.54 -5.85 3.75
C VAL A 135 -6.93 -5.36 4.17
N PRO A 136 -7.38 -4.18 3.72
CA PRO A 136 -8.74 -3.69 3.99
C PRO A 136 -9.85 -4.61 3.45
N GLY A 137 -9.60 -5.25 2.30
CA GLY A 137 -10.53 -6.18 1.66
C GLY A 137 -11.20 -5.65 0.39
N GLY A 138 -11.94 -6.53 -0.29
CA GLY A 138 -12.60 -6.22 -1.57
C GLY A 138 -11.59 -5.92 -2.68
N ARG A 139 -11.77 -4.77 -3.35
CA ARG A 139 -10.88 -4.26 -4.43
C ARG A 139 -9.45 -3.97 -3.95
N PHE A 140 -9.28 -3.73 -2.66
CA PHE A 140 -8.01 -3.34 -2.03
C PHE A 140 -7.26 -4.59 -1.57
N ARG A 141 -6.23 -4.94 -2.35
CA ARG A 141 -5.45 -6.18 -2.17
C ARG A 141 -4.03 -5.93 -1.70
N GLU A 142 -3.64 -4.67 -1.61
CA GLU A 142 -2.36 -4.21 -1.11
C GLU A 142 -2.52 -3.62 0.30
N MET A 143 -1.39 -3.40 0.98
CA MET A 143 -1.38 -2.62 2.21
C MET A 143 -1.74 -1.16 1.91
N TYR A 144 -2.54 -0.57 2.79
CA TYR A 144 -2.87 0.86 2.81
C TYR A 144 -2.43 1.44 4.16
N TYR A 145 -1.78 2.59 4.11
CA TYR A 145 -1.00 3.10 5.24
C TYR A 145 -1.88 3.43 6.45
N TRP A 146 -2.81 4.38 6.35
CA TRP A 146 -3.61 4.80 7.50
C TRP A 146 -4.66 3.74 7.92
N ASP A 147 -5.21 2.96 6.97
CA ASP A 147 -6.12 1.84 7.25
C ASP A 147 -5.44 0.82 8.18
N SER A 148 -4.14 0.61 7.99
CA SER A 148 -3.38 -0.34 8.78
C SER A 148 -3.24 0.04 10.24
N TYR A 149 -3.41 1.31 10.61
CA TYR A 149 -3.49 1.69 12.02
C TYR A 149 -4.67 1.00 12.71
N TRP A 150 -5.86 1.08 12.10
CA TRP A 150 -7.08 0.48 12.65
C TRP A 150 -7.01 -1.05 12.62
N ILE A 151 -6.43 -1.62 11.56
CA ILE A 151 -6.16 -3.06 11.48
C ILE A 151 -5.23 -3.49 12.61
N ILE A 152 -4.09 -2.81 12.81
CA ILE A 152 -3.13 -3.12 13.88
C ILE A 152 -3.79 -3.04 15.25
N ARG A 153 -4.60 -2.02 15.52
CA ARG A 153 -5.36 -1.92 16.78
C ARG A 153 -6.28 -3.12 16.99
N GLY A 154 -6.99 -3.56 15.94
CA GLY A 154 -7.84 -4.75 15.99
C GLY A 154 -7.06 -6.04 16.18
N LEU A 155 -5.93 -6.21 15.48
CA LEU A 155 -5.05 -7.37 15.60
C LEU A 155 -4.43 -7.49 17.00
N LEU A 156 -4.01 -6.37 17.60
CA LEU A 156 -3.51 -6.34 18.98
C LEU A 156 -4.59 -6.75 19.98
N LEU A 157 -5.83 -6.29 19.80
CA LEU A 157 -6.97 -6.74 20.60
C LEU A 157 -7.25 -8.24 20.44
N CYS A 158 -7.02 -8.79 19.24
CA CYS A 158 -7.11 -10.21 18.95
C CYS A 158 -5.85 -11.01 19.34
N GLU A 159 -4.92 -10.40 20.09
CA GLU A 159 -3.67 -11.01 20.58
C GLU A 159 -2.68 -11.42 19.48
N MET A 160 -2.83 -10.89 18.26
CA MET A 160 -2.03 -11.23 17.07
C MET A 160 -0.76 -10.36 16.94
N LYS A 161 0.07 -10.41 17.98
CA LYS A 161 1.26 -9.56 18.14
C LYS A 161 2.35 -9.82 17.10
N ASN A 162 2.56 -11.07 16.69
CA ASN A 162 3.58 -11.43 15.70
C ASN A 162 3.21 -10.93 14.31
N THR A 163 1.93 -11.05 13.95
CA THR A 163 1.39 -10.49 12.71
C THR A 163 1.58 -8.97 12.67
N VAL A 164 1.26 -8.27 13.77
CA VAL A 164 1.49 -6.82 13.87
C VAL A 164 2.96 -6.46 13.72
N LYS A 165 3.88 -7.16 14.42
CA LYS A 165 5.32 -6.91 14.29
C LYS A 165 5.79 -7.06 12.84
N GLY A 166 5.35 -8.10 12.14
CA GLY A 166 5.66 -8.31 10.72
C GLY A 166 5.15 -7.17 9.82
N MET A 167 3.92 -6.71 10.04
CA MET A 167 3.37 -5.56 9.30
C MET A 167 4.17 -4.27 9.57
N LEU A 168 4.59 -4.01 10.81
CA LEU A 168 5.43 -2.86 11.15
C LEU A 168 6.79 -2.92 10.45
N ILE A 169 7.43 -4.10 10.39
CA ILE A 169 8.68 -4.30 9.66
C ILE A 169 8.49 -3.99 8.16
N ASN A 170 7.34 -4.32 7.58
CA ASN A 170 7.04 -3.96 6.19
C ASN A 170 6.99 -2.43 6.00
N TYR A 171 6.37 -1.70 6.93
CA TYR A 171 6.34 -0.23 6.89
C TYR A 171 7.73 0.40 7.05
N VAL A 172 8.54 -0.12 7.96
CA VAL A 172 9.97 0.25 8.09
C VAL A 172 10.70 0.03 6.77
N SER A 173 10.47 -1.10 6.10
CA SER A 173 11.09 -1.38 4.80
C SER A 173 10.67 -0.36 3.73
N MET A 174 9.42 0.10 3.72
CA MET A 174 8.94 1.15 2.80
C MET A 174 9.62 2.50 3.06
N ILE A 175 9.76 2.90 4.33
CA ILE A 175 10.50 4.12 4.69
C ILE A 175 11.96 4.02 4.25
N ASN A 176 12.57 2.85 4.41
CA ASN A 176 13.94 2.63 3.96
C ASN A 176 14.06 2.82 2.44
N THR A 177 13.15 2.21 1.66
CA THR A 177 13.18 2.24 0.19
C THR A 177 12.76 3.58 -0.42
N PHE A 178 11.67 4.18 0.06
CA PHE A 178 11.06 5.38 -0.56
C PHE A 178 11.27 6.67 0.24
N GLY A 179 11.83 6.59 1.44
CA GLY A 179 12.00 7.74 2.35
C GLY A 179 10.73 8.15 3.09
N HIS A 180 9.60 7.51 2.80
CA HIS A 180 8.29 7.71 3.43
C HIS A 180 7.44 6.45 3.20
N ILE A 181 6.28 6.36 3.86
CA ILE A 181 5.31 5.29 3.56
C ILE A 181 4.37 5.77 2.44
N PRO A 182 4.33 5.11 1.28
CA PRO A 182 3.38 5.42 0.22
C PRO A 182 1.92 5.23 0.67
N ASN A 183 0.98 5.83 -0.05
CA ASN A 183 -0.47 5.64 0.18
C ASN A 183 -0.85 4.14 0.29
N GLY A 184 -0.30 3.31 -0.60
CA GLY A 184 -0.40 1.87 -0.49
C GLY A 184 0.76 1.14 -1.18
N GLY A 185 0.76 -0.18 -1.10
CA GLY A 185 1.85 -1.06 -1.56
C GLY A 185 2.01 -1.20 -3.07
N ARG A 186 1.76 -0.14 -3.86
CA ARG A 186 1.90 -0.15 -5.33
C ARG A 186 2.81 0.97 -5.79
N ILE A 187 3.57 0.74 -6.86
CA ILE A 187 4.50 1.75 -7.40
C ILE A 187 3.80 3.05 -7.81
N TYR A 188 2.55 2.98 -8.27
CA TYR A 188 1.74 4.15 -8.63
C TYR A 188 1.25 4.99 -7.43
N TYR A 189 1.45 4.50 -6.21
CA TYR A 189 1.23 5.26 -4.97
C TYR A 189 2.49 5.96 -4.46
N THR A 190 3.69 5.62 -4.93
CA THR A 190 4.98 6.06 -4.32
C THR A 190 5.23 7.57 -4.35
N LYS A 191 4.42 8.35 -5.07
CA LYS A 191 4.50 9.83 -5.14
C LYS A 191 3.63 10.58 -4.12
N ARG A 192 2.84 9.84 -3.33
CA ARG A 192 1.97 10.34 -2.25
C ARG A 192 2.00 9.43 -1.05
N SER A 193 1.76 10.01 0.11
CA SER A 193 1.48 9.28 1.34
C SER A 193 -0.02 9.30 1.67
N GLN A 194 -0.33 8.94 2.91
CA GLN A 194 -1.63 9.00 3.58
C GLN A 194 -1.40 9.61 4.98
N PRO A 195 -2.44 9.85 5.80
CA PRO A 195 -2.23 10.35 7.16
C PRO A 195 -1.12 9.58 7.91
N PRO A 196 -0.11 10.26 8.47
CA PRO A 196 1.05 9.61 9.05
C PRO A 196 0.70 8.88 10.34
N MET A 197 0.63 7.56 10.27
CA MET A 197 0.21 6.69 11.38
C MET A 197 1.33 5.81 11.92
N MET A 198 2.56 5.86 11.39
CA MET A 198 3.64 4.97 11.83
C MET A 198 3.99 5.11 13.31
N LEU A 199 4.11 6.34 13.81
CA LEU A 199 4.34 6.62 15.23
C LEU A 199 3.20 6.05 16.10
N PRO A 200 1.91 6.35 15.84
CA PRO A 200 0.78 5.71 16.53
C PRO A 200 0.76 4.17 16.45
N MET A 201 1.14 3.60 15.30
CA MET A 201 1.18 2.14 15.10
C MET A 201 2.27 1.49 15.96
N ILE A 202 3.49 2.03 15.96
CA ILE A 202 4.58 1.55 16.83
C ILE A 202 4.23 1.76 18.30
N HIS A 203 3.67 2.91 18.67
CA HIS A 203 3.23 3.17 20.05
C HIS A 203 2.24 2.10 20.53
N SER A 204 1.19 1.83 19.73
CA SER A 204 0.20 0.81 20.07
C SER A 204 0.82 -0.59 20.25
N TYR A 205 1.79 -0.94 19.41
CA TYR A 205 2.51 -2.21 19.51
C TYR A 205 3.39 -2.27 20.77
N VAL A 206 4.15 -1.21 21.07
CA VAL A 206 5.01 -1.13 22.26
C VAL A 206 4.17 -1.18 23.53
N GLU A 207 3.06 -0.46 23.60
CA GLU A 207 2.13 -0.53 24.74
C GLU A 207 1.60 -1.96 24.96
N ALA A 208 1.25 -2.66 23.89
CA ALA A 208 0.69 -4.02 23.98
C ALA A 208 1.74 -5.11 24.28
N THR A 209 3.02 -4.88 23.97
CA THR A 209 4.07 -5.91 24.00
C THR A 209 5.21 -5.62 24.96
N HIS A 210 5.41 -4.36 25.34
CA HIS A 210 6.59 -3.86 26.06
C HIS A 210 7.91 -4.12 25.32
N ASP A 211 7.86 -4.35 24.00
CA ASP A 211 9.02 -4.60 23.15
C ASP A 211 9.78 -3.30 22.84
N MET A 212 10.46 -2.77 23.86
CA MET A 212 11.27 -1.55 23.77
C MET A 212 12.48 -1.71 22.86
N GLN A 213 12.99 -2.94 22.70
CA GLN A 213 14.07 -3.23 21.78
C GLN A 213 13.65 -2.97 20.34
N PHE A 214 12.45 -3.43 19.93
CA PHE A 214 11.93 -3.15 18.59
C PHE A 214 11.79 -1.65 18.32
N LEU A 215 11.36 -0.85 19.31
CA LEU A 215 11.33 0.61 19.17
C LEU A 215 12.74 1.18 18.96
N ALA A 216 13.70 0.77 19.79
CA ALA A 216 15.08 1.26 19.73
C ALA A 216 15.74 0.93 18.38
N GLU A 217 15.49 -0.27 17.83
CA GLU A 217 16.02 -0.70 16.53
C GLU A 217 15.44 0.07 15.33
N ASN A 218 14.27 0.72 15.49
CA ASN A 218 13.53 1.34 14.38
C ASN A 218 13.33 2.85 14.54
N ILE A 219 13.82 3.47 15.62
CA ILE A 219 13.61 4.89 15.93
C ILE A 219 14.10 5.81 14.80
N ASP A 220 15.24 5.48 14.19
CA ASP A 220 15.82 6.24 13.07
C ASP A 220 14.88 6.27 11.85
N MET A 221 14.14 5.19 11.60
CA MET A 221 13.17 5.15 10.50
C MET A 221 11.93 5.99 10.82
N LEU A 222 11.51 6.05 12.09
CA LEU A 222 10.42 6.93 12.52
C LEU A 222 10.81 8.40 12.36
N GLU A 223 12.04 8.76 12.74
CA GLU A 223 12.59 10.10 12.53
C GLU A 223 12.71 10.45 11.05
N LYS A 224 13.15 9.50 10.21
CA LYS A 224 13.23 9.68 8.76
C LYS A 224 11.88 10.01 8.14
N GLU A 225 10.82 9.29 8.51
CA GLU A 225 9.48 9.60 8.03
C GLU A 225 8.97 10.94 8.58
N PHE A 226 9.18 11.23 9.86
CA PHE A 226 8.83 12.53 10.43
C PHE A 226 9.51 13.69 9.69
N THR A 227 10.80 13.54 9.40
CA THR A 227 11.59 14.51 8.63
C THR A 227 11.02 14.72 7.23
N TYR A 228 10.57 13.65 6.55
CA TYR A 228 9.87 13.76 5.27
C TYR A 228 8.63 14.66 5.38
N TRP A 229 7.79 14.48 6.41
CA TRP A 229 6.61 15.32 6.60
C TRP A 229 6.96 16.78 6.88
N ILE A 230 7.92 17.02 7.77
CA ILE A 230 8.30 18.41 8.11
C ILE A 230 8.96 19.12 6.92
N THR A 231 9.73 18.41 6.10
CA THR A 231 10.48 19.00 4.99
C THR A 231 9.61 19.22 3.75
N TYR A 232 8.74 18.26 3.39
CA TYR A 232 8.02 18.28 2.11
C TYR A 232 6.53 18.63 2.24
N HIS A 233 5.97 18.58 3.45
CA HIS A 233 4.54 18.76 3.68
C HIS A 233 4.20 19.95 4.57
N THR A 234 5.14 20.84 4.86
CA THR A 234 4.86 22.09 5.56
C THR A 234 4.72 23.27 4.60
N VAL A 235 3.96 24.27 5.01
CA VAL A 235 3.82 25.54 4.32
C VAL A 235 3.79 26.67 5.33
N ASP A 236 4.47 27.76 5.01
CA ASP A 236 4.46 28.98 5.80
C ASP A 236 3.29 29.88 5.37
N ILE A 237 2.43 30.20 6.32
CA ILE A 237 1.26 31.04 6.13
C ILE A 237 1.49 32.36 6.88
N PRO A 238 1.75 33.47 6.15
CA PRO A 238 1.82 34.79 6.76
C PRO A 238 0.41 35.26 7.10
N ILE A 239 0.16 35.65 8.35
CA ILE A 239 -1.10 36.26 8.77
C ILE A 239 -0.85 37.76 9.01
N LYS A 240 -1.47 38.61 8.17
CA LYS A 240 -1.45 40.06 8.37
C LYS A 240 -2.44 40.45 9.47
N GLY A 241 -1.94 40.60 10.70
CA GLY A 241 -2.64 41.23 11.82
C GLY A 241 -2.30 42.72 11.95
N LYS A 242 -2.94 43.41 12.91
CA LYS A 242 -2.75 44.86 13.14
C LYS A 242 -1.34 45.22 13.61
N ASP A 243 -0.62 44.33 14.32
CA ASP A 243 0.62 44.71 15.01
C ASP A 243 1.81 43.75 14.85
N ASN A 244 1.73 42.67 14.05
CA ASN A 244 2.93 41.91 13.69
C ASN A 244 2.71 41.01 12.47
N ASN A 245 3.77 40.88 11.67
CA ASN A 245 3.84 40.03 10.49
C ASN A 245 4.17 38.59 10.93
N THR A 246 3.24 37.92 11.62
CA THR A 246 3.44 36.55 12.15
C THR A 246 3.37 35.53 11.02
N ILE A 247 4.32 34.59 10.99
CA ILE A 247 4.35 33.46 10.06
C ILE A 247 4.04 32.19 10.85
N TYR A 248 3.08 31.40 10.37
CA TYR A 248 2.73 30.09 10.93
C TYR A 248 3.14 28.99 9.96
N THR A 249 3.91 28.01 10.43
CA THR A 249 4.23 26.81 9.66
C THR A 249 3.19 25.72 9.96
N LEU A 250 2.43 25.31 8.95
CA LEU A 250 1.39 24.28 9.08
C LEU A 250 1.64 23.11 8.12
N ALA A 251 1.19 21.91 8.50
CA ALA A 251 1.22 20.74 7.64
C ALA A 251 0.08 20.77 6.62
N ARG A 252 0.33 20.24 5.41
CA ARG A 252 -0.65 20.04 4.34
C ARG A 252 -0.42 18.72 3.63
N TYR A 253 -1.49 18.09 3.14
CA TYR A 253 -1.35 17.01 2.17
C TYR A 253 -1.00 17.59 0.81
N ASN A 254 -0.03 16.97 0.15
CA ASN A 254 0.37 17.27 -1.22
C ASN A 254 0.83 15.99 -1.90
N ASP A 255 0.85 15.98 -3.22
CA ASP A 255 1.32 14.86 -4.03
C ASP A 255 2.26 15.38 -5.13
N SER A 256 3.23 14.56 -5.53
CA SER A 256 4.26 14.92 -6.54
C SER A 256 4.01 14.28 -7.91
N SER A 257 2.86 13.65 -8.11
CA SER A 257 2.46 13.05 -9.38
C SER A 257 2.03 14.11 -10.39
N SER A 258 2.09 13.72 -11.66
CA SER A 258 1.66 14.53 -12.80
C SER A 258 0.66 13.73 -13.62
N GLY A 259 -0.37 14.41 -14.12
CA GLY A 259 -1.44 13.77 -14.90
C GLY A 259 -2.45 12.99 -14.05
N PRO A 260 -3.32 12.19 -14.71
CA PRO A 260 -4.32 11.39 -14.03
C PRO A 260 -3.71 10.29 -13.16
N ARG A 261 -4.43 9.88 -12.11
CA ARG A 261 -4.03 8.75 -11.26
C ARG A 261 -4.15 7.45 -12.07
N PRO A 262 -3.11 6.59 -12.14
CA PRO A 262 -3.18 5.35 -12.91
C PRO A 262 -4.34 4.42 -12.51
N GLU A 263 -4.69 4.38 -11.22
CA GLU A 263 -5.77 3.56 -10.68
C GLU A 263 -7.17 4.21 -10.74
N SER A 264 -7.27 5.43 -11.26
CA SER A 264 -8.49 6.23 -11.40
C SER A 264 -8.28 7.27 -12.49
N TYR A 265 -8.15 6.78 -13.72
CA TYR A 265 -7.60 7.53 -14.84
C TYR A 265 -8.64 8.39 -15.56
N TRP A 266 -9.91 7.97 -15.51
CA TRP A 266 -11.08 8.64 -16.09
C TRP A 266 -12.24 8.66 -15.10
#